data_AF-A0A956DYN3-F1
#
_entry.id   AF-A0A956DYN3-F1
#
_cell.length_a   1.000
_cell.length_b   1.000
_cell.length_c   1.000
_cell.angle_alpha   90.00
_cell.angle_beta   90.00
_cell.angle_gamma   90.00
#
_symmetry.space_group_name_H-M   'P 1'
#
loop_
_entity.id
_entity.type
_entity.pdbx_description
1 polymer ?
#
loop_
_entity_poly.entity_id
_entity_poly.type
_entity_poly.pdbx_seq_one_letter_code
_entity_poly.pdbx_strand_id
1 'polypeptide(L)'
;MAALSALPLIACSGYDFWTHGRYAAPKSGFTMEVAGDGHVDFGEDTTSTYHGFVQICPTTPSGGRVSLMFPGGTAKPSWTVSALKSSGGDWTRAELERQLRAAGYLSLDPAELDEAVGVAGGALAGPKGITLPGQSHHLKVLSARFDRTLPTAPVAPAACPRGGTSP
;
A
#
# COMPACT_ATOMS: atom_id res chain seq x y z
N MET A 1 -12.72 56.68 -11.73
CA MET A 1 -11.60 55.74 -11.96
C MET A 1 -11.52 54.83 -10.75
N ALA A 2 -12.01 53.59 -10.86
CA ALA A 2 -11.91 52.60 -9.79
C ALA A 2 -10.78 51.63 -10.14
N ALA A 3 -9.77 51.56 -9.27
CA ALA A 3 -8.68 50.60 -9.40
C ALA A 3 -9.22 49.22 -9.02
N LEU A 4 -9.40 48.34 -10.02
CA LEU A 4 -9.56 46.91 -9.79
C LEU A 4 -8.24 46.38 -9.24
N SER A 5 -8.16 46.20 -7.92
CA SER A 5 -7.10 45.44 -7.28
C SER A 5 -7.23 43.98 -7.69
N ALA A 6 -6.48 43.57 -8.71
CA ALA A 6 -6.30 42.17 -9.05
C ALA A 6 -5.53 41.49 -7.90
N LEU A 7 -6.24 40.78 -7.02
CA LEU A 7 -5.59 39.84 -6.13
C LEU A 7 -4.94 38.76 -7.00
N PRO A 8 -3.64 38.49 -6.86
CA PRO A 8 -3.07 37.30 -7.48
C PRO A 8 -3.76 36.11 -6.86
N LEU A 9 -4.58 35.40 -7.64
CA LEU A 9 -5.02 34.05 -7.34
C LEU A 9 -3.75 33.22 -7.29
N ILE A 10 -3.16 33.10 -6.09
CA ILE A 10 -2.14 32.10 -5.81
C ILE A 10 -2.83 30.78 -6.12
N ALA A 11 -2.51 30.19 -7.26
CA ALA A 11 -2.99 28.88 -7.65
C ALA A 11 -2.46 27.89 -6.61
N CYS A 12 -3.27 27.58 -5.61
CA CYS A 12 -3.05 26.42 -4.75
C CYS A 12 -3.19 25.20 -5.65
N SER A 13 -2.08 24.68 -6.16
CA SER A 13 -2.08 23.62 -7.19
C SER A 13 -2.36 22.22 -6.61
N GLY A 14 -2.35 22.05 -5.29
CA GLY A 14 -2.45 20.75 -4.63
C GLY A 14 -1.27 20.51 -3.69
N TYR A 15 -1.07 19.26 -3.28
CA TYR A 15 0.09 18.85 -2.50
C TYR A 15 0.53 17.42 -2.82
N ASP A 16 1.84 17.20 -2.77
CA ASP A 16 2.41 15.85 -2.87
C ASP A 16 2.26 15.13 -1.53
N PHE A 17 2.16 13.80 -1.59
CA PHE A 17 2.14 12.98 -0.40
C PHE A 17 3.01 11.74 -0.54
N TRP A 18 3.37 11.21 0.61
CA TRP A 18 3.93 9.89 0.76
C TRP A 18 3.27 9.19 1.95
N THR A 19 2.98 7.90 1.80
CA THR A 19 2.41 7.04 2.85
C THR A 19 3.24 5.78 3.02
N HIS A 20 3.30 5.29 4.26
CA HIS A 20 3.92 4.03 4.59
C HIS A 20 3.19 3.36 5.75
N GLY A 21 2.60 2.20 5.47
CA GLY A 21 1.88 1.39 6.44
C GLY A 21 2.50 0.02 6.57
N ARG A 22 2.61 -0.48 7.80
CA ARG A 22 2.93 -1.88 8.10
C ARG A 22 1.82 -2.47 8.95
N TYR A 23 1.35 -3.63 8.52
CA TYR A 23 0.22 -4.33 9.11
C TYR A 23 0.59 -5.79 9.33
N ALA A 24 0.00 -6.44 10.32
CA ALA A 24 0.09 -7.88 10.52
C ALA A 24 -1.30 -8.50 10.46
N ALA A 25 -1.39 -9.63 9.77
CA ALA A 25 -2.56 -10.50 9.68
C ALA A 25 -2.28 -11.74 10.56
N PRO A 26 -2.56 -11.68 11.87
CA PRO A 26 -2.15 -12.71 12.81
C PRO A 26 -2.77 -14.08 12.54
N LYS A 27 -4.00 -14.15 12.02
CA LYS A 27 -4.66 -15.44 11.71
C LYS A 27 -4.16 -16.03 10.39
N SER A 28 -3.81 -15.18 9.43
CA SER A 28 -3.31 -15.56 8.10
C SER A 28 -1.80 -15.75 8.06
N GLY A 29 -1.08 -15.37 9.13
CA GLY A 29 0.36 -15.61 9.27
C GLY A 29 1.22 -14.77 8.32
N PHE A 30 0.86 -13.52 8.08
CA PHE A 30 1.67 -12.61 7.27
C PHE A 30 1.79 -11.19 7.85
N THR A 31 2.83 -10.50 7.40
CA THR A 31 2.96 -9.04 7.52
C THR A 31 2.84 -8.41 6.15
N MET A 32 2.20 -7.26 6.08
CA MET A 32 2.03 -6.48 4.87
C MET A 32 2.68 -5.11 5.06
N GLU A 33 3.47 -4.70 4.10
CA GLU A 33 4.02 -3.37 3.95
C GLU A 33 3.37 -2.71 2.74
N VAL A 34 2.93 -1.48 2.90
CA VAL A 34 2.36 -0.66 1.84
C VAL A 34 3.10 0.65 1.83
N ALA A 35 3.59 1.07 0.67
CA ALA A 35 4.10 2.41 0.49
C ALA A 35 3.51 3.00 -0.79
N GLY A 36 3.16 4.28 -0.73
CA GLY A 36 2.63 4.99 -1.89
C GLY A 36 3.05 6.45 -1.89
N ASP A 37 3.10 7.03 -3.07
CA ASP A 37 3.26 8.45 -3.29
C ASP A 37 2.37 8.94 -4.43
N GLY A 38 2.09 10.23 -4.44
CA GLY A 38 1.27 10.85 -5.47
C GLY A 38 0.99 12.31 -5.19
N HIS A 39 0.08 12.88 -5.98
CA HIS A 39 -0.35 14.27 -5.89
C HIS A 39 -1.85 14.36 -5.66
N VAL A 40 -2.27 15.16 -4.67
CA VAL A 40 -3.69 15.47 -4.43
C VAL A 40 -3.96 16.89 -4.92
N ASP A 41 -4.85 17.00 -5.91
CA ASP A 41 -5.28 18.28 -6.45
C ASP A 41 -6.03 19.11 -5.41
N PHE A 42 -6.01 20.43 -5.56
CA PHE A 42 -6.72 21.31 -4.64
C PHE A 42 -8.24 21.08 -4.69
N GLY A 43 -8.84 20.89 -3.51
CA GLY A 43 -10.27 20.58 -3.38
C GLY A 43 -10.57 19.09 -3.36
N GLU A 44 -9.60 18.24 -3.68
CA GLU A 44 -9.73 16.79 -3.63
C GLU A 44 -9.23 16.22 -2.29
N ASP A 45 -9.79 15.06 -1.91
CA ASP A 45 -9.41 14.34 -0.70
C ASP A 45 -8.44 13.18 -0.95
N THR A 46 -8.38 12.70 -2.19
CA THR A 46 -7.59 11.53 -2.63
C THR A 46 -7.06 11.74 -4.05
N THR A 47 -6.00 11.03 -4.41
CA THR A 47 -5.51 11.00 -5.78
C THR A 47 -6.07 9.81 -6.57
N SER A 48 -6.24 10.01 -7.87
CA SER A 48 -6.51 8.94 -8.83
C SER A 48 -5.22 8.40 -9.48
N THR A 49 -4.09 9.08 -9.27
CA THR A 49 -2.79 8.74 -9.85
C THR A 49 -1.76 8.59 -8.74
N TYR A 50 -1.42 7.36 -8.40
CA TYR A 50 -0.46 7.04 -7.34
C TYR A 50 0.56 6.01 -7.81
N HIS A 51 1.79 6.17 -7.35
CA HIS A 51 2.82 5.15 -7.49
C HIS A 51 3.00 4.44 -6.14
N GLY A 52 3.36 3.18 -6.14
CA GLY A 52 3.59 2.49 -4.88
C GLY A 52 3.83 1.00 -4.98
N PHE A 53 3.89 0.37 -3.83
CA PHE A 53 3.99 -1.08 -3.73
C PHE A 53 3.22 -1.61 -2.54
N VAL A 54 2.85 -2.89 -2.64
CA VAL A 54 2.42 -3.72 -1.52
C VAL A 54 3.37 -4.91 -1.46
N GLN A 55 3.90 -5.21 -0.28
CA GLN A 55 4.73 -6.38 -0.06
C GLN A 55 4.18 -7.18 1.11
N ILE A 56 4.02 -8.48 0.89
CA ILE A 56 3.55 -9.43 1.89
C ILE A 56 4.67 -10.42 2.18
N CYS A 57 5.01 -10.53 3.46
CA CYS A 57 6.03 -11.41 3.98
C CYS A 57 5.41 -12.38 4.97
N PRO A 58 5.78 -13.67 4.91
CA PRO A 58 5.26 -14.65 5.85
C PRO A 58 5.82 -14.37 7.26
N THR A 59 5.00 -14.56 8.29
CA THR A 59 5.47 -14.53 9.69
C THR A 59 5.78 -15.92 10.23
N THR A 60 5.45 -16.95 9.46
CA THR A 60 5.73 -18.36 9.74
C THR A 60 6.62 -18.93 8.62
N PRO A 61 7.24 -20.11 8.80
CA PRO A 61 8.06 -20.73 7.74
C PRO A 61 7.26 -21.14 6.49
N SER A 62 5.93 -21.18 6.59
CA SER A 62 5.04 -21.47 5.47
C SER A 62 4.71 -20.19 4.70
N GLY A 63 4.89 -20.22 3.39
CA GLY A 63 4.57 -19.10 2.50
C GLY A 63 5.82 -18.40 1.96
N GLY A 64 5.70 -17.87 0.76
CA GLY A 64 6.72 -17.10 0.07
C GLY A 64 6.38 -15.62 0.01
N ARG A 65 7.37 -14.79 -0.31
CA ARG A 65 7.15 -13.35 -0.48
C ARG A 65 6.21 -13.08 -1.65
N VAL A 66 5.21 -12.23 -1.45
CA VAL A 66 4.40 -11.65 -2.53
C VAL A 66 4.69 -10.16 -2.61
N SER A 67 4.96 -9.65 -3.79
CA SER A 67 5.19 -8.22 -4.06
C SER A 67 4.28 -7.77 -5.18
N LEU A 68 3.71 -6.59 -5.03
CA LEU A 68 2.84 -5.95 -5.99
C LEU A 68 3.32 -4.53 -6.22
N MET A 69 3.51 -4.15 -7.49
CA MET A 69 3.93 -2.81 -7.87
C MET A 69 2.78 -2.08 -8.55
N PHE A 70 2.53 -0.85 -8.13
CA PHE A 70 1.56 0.08 -8.70
C PHE A 70 2.33 1.13 -9.52
N PRO A 71 2.38 0.99 -10.86
CA PRO A 71 3.18 1.86 -11.71
C PRO A 71 2.57 3.25 -11.93
N GLY A 72 1.39 3.53 -11.38
CA GLY A 72 0.65 4.78 -11.52
C GLY A 72 -0.22 4.92 -12.76
N GLY A 73 -1.15 5.86 -12.68
CA GLY A 73 -2.19 6.09 -13.68
C GLY A 73 -3.17 4.92 -13.81
N THR A 74 -3.63 4.65 -15.02
CA THR A 74 -4.58 3.55 -15.33
C THR A 74 -3.91 2.19 -15.55
N ALA A 75 -2.59 2.10 -15.37
CA ALA A 75 -1.85 0.88 -15.62
C ALA A 75 -2.14 -0.18 -14.54
N LYS A 76 -2.33 -1.44 -14.99
CA LYS A 76 -2.61 -2.55 -14.07
C LYS A 76 -1.42 -2.82 -13.15
N PRO A 77 -1.67 -3.15 -11.87
CA PRO A 77 -0.61 -3.59 -10.96
C PRO A 77 0.11 -4.84 -11.47
N SER A 78 1.39 -4.97 -11.11
CA SER A 78 2.22 -6.13 -11.47
C SER A 78 2.61 -6.96 -10.25
N TRP A 79 2.36 -8.27 -10.31
CA TRP A 79 2.58 -9.20 -9.21
C TRP A 79 3.92 -9.95 -9.35
N THR A 80 4.55 -10.25 -8.22
CA THR A 80 5.73 -11.10 -8.13
C THR A 80 5.60 -12.00 -6.92
N VAL A 81 5.69 -13.32 -7.11
CA VAL A 81 5.57 -14.32 -6.05
C VAL A 81 6.87 -15.12 -5.97
N SER A 82 7.57 -15.07 -4.83
CA SER A 82 8.81 -15.85 -4.59
C SER A 82 9.85 -15.73 -5.71
N ALA A 83 10.02 -14.52 -6.27
CA ALA A 83 10.88 -14.21 -7.42
C ALA A 83 10.40 -14.75 -8.80
N LEU A 84 9.27 -15.46 -8.85
CA LEU A 84 8.54 -15.69 -10.10
C LEU A 84 7.70 -14.46 -10.40
N LYS A 85 8.04 -13.77 -11.49
CA LYS A 85 7.25 -12.65 -11.98
C LYS A 85 5.96 -13.21 -12.59
N SER A 86 4.82 -12.76 -12.09
CA SER A 86 3.51 -13.13 -12.64
C SER A 86 2.96 -11.98 -13.47
N SER A 87 2.24 -12.28 -14.55
CA SER A 87 1.58 -11.25 -15.37
C SER A 87 0.50 -10.52 -14.58
N GLY A 88 0.18 -9.30 -15.00
CA GLY A 88 -0.67 -8.35 -14.27
C GLY A 88 -2.01 -8.89 -13.77
N GLY A 89 -2.54 -8.26 -12.73
CA GLY A 89 -3.79 -8.66 -12.07
C GLY A 89 -4.35 -7.51 -11.23
N ASP A 90 -5.68 -7.45 -11.14
CA ASP A 90 -6.37 -6.36 -10.46
C ASP A 90 -6.19 -6.46 -8.93
N TRP A 91 -6.05 -5.33 -8.24
CA TRP A 91 -5.99 -5.32 -6.77
C TRP A 91 -7.38 -5.60 -6.17
N THR A 92 -7.66 -6.89 -5.97
CA THR A 92 -8.94 -7.39 -5.45
C THR A 92 -8.71 -8.49 -4.41
N ARG A 93 -9.72 -8.76 -3.58
CA ARG A 93 -9.69 -9.84 -2.58
C ARG A 93 -9.36 -11.20 -3.20
N ALA A 94 -10.03 -11.54 -4.30
CA ALA A 94 -9.87 -12.83 -4.96
C ALA A 94 -8.47 -12.98 -5.58
N GLU A 95 -7.93 -11.90 -6.15
CA GLU A 95 -6.56 -11.88 -6.67
C GLU A 95 -5.53 -12.05 -5.55
N LEU A 96 -5.65 -11.27 -4.48
CA LEU A 96 -4.78 -11.35 -3.33
C LEU A 96 -4.77 -12.77 -2.74
N GLU A 97 -5.95 -13.36 -2.53
CA GLU A 97 -6.09 -14.73 -2.06
C GLU A 97 -5.36 -15.71 -2.98
N ARG A 98 -5.58 -15.61 -4.31
CA ARG A 98 -4.93 -16.48 -5.29
C ARG A 98 -3.41 -16.41 -5.23
N GLN A 99 -2.85 -15.21 -5.13
CA GLN A 99 -1.40 -15.00 -5.10
C GLN A 99 -0.78 -15.49 -3.80
N LEU A 100 -1.46 -15.31 -2.66
CA LEU A 100 -1.05 -15.88 -1.38
C LEU A 100 -1.12 -17.41 -1.39
N ARG A 101 -2.18 -18.00 -1.94
CA ARG A 101 -2.26 -19.46 -2.12
C ARG A 101 -1.11 -19.98 -2.99
N ALA A 102 -0.81 -19.31 -4.11
CA ALA A 102 0.30 -19.66 -4.98
C ALA A 102 1.67 -19.51 -4.30
N ALA A 103 1.79 -18.57 -3.36
CA ALA A 103 2.97 -18.41 -2.53
C ALA A 103 3.08 -19.46 -1.40
N GLY A 104 2.07 -20.29 -1.18
CA GLY A 104 2.09 -21.35 -0.16
C GLY A 104 1.47 -20.97 1.19
N TYR A 105 0.69 -19.89 1.26
CA TYR A 105 -0.10 -19.57 2.46
C TYR A 105 -1.30 -20.53 2.58
N LEU A 106 -1.38 -21.26 3.68
CA LEU A 106 -2.35 -22.35 3.86
C LEU A 106 -3.59 -21.95 4.68
N SER A 107 -3.43 -21.03 5.62
CA SER A 107 -4.53 -20.50 6.43
C SER A 107 -4.71 -19.03 6.05
N LEU A 108 -5.82 -18.68 5.42
CA LEU A 108 -6.15 -17.31 5.06
C LEU A 108 -7.52 -16.97 5.65
N ASP A 109 -7.55 -16.00 6.56
CA ASP A 109 -8.79 -15.50 7.15
C ASP A 109 -9.44 -14.48 6.20
N PRO A 110 -10.69 -14.69 5.74
CA PRO A 110 -11.31 -13.80 4.77
C PRO A 110 -11.40 -12.34 5.21
N ALA A 111 -11.63 -12.08 6.50
CA ALA A 111 -11.79 -10.73 7.02
C ALA A 111 -10.44 -9.98 7.04
N GLU A 112 -9.34 -10.67 7.34
CA GLU A 112 -8.00 -10.11 7.21
C GLU A 112 -7.64 -9.81 5.75
N LEU A 113 -8.09 -10.63 4.79
CA LEU A 113 -7.88 -10.38 3.36
C LEU A 113 -8.68 -9.17 2.86
N ASP A 114 -9.94 -9.05 3.25
CA ASP A 114 -10.79 -7.90 2.90
C ASP A 114 -10.20 -6.60 3.43
N GLU A 115 -9.78 -6.61 4.69
CA GLU A 115 -9.16 -5.45 5.29
C GLU A 115 -7.78 -5.16 4.68
N ALA A 116 -6.99 -6.17 4.32
CA ALA A 116 -5.71 -5.97 3.64
C ALA A 116 -5.88 -5.23 2.30
N VAL A 117 -6.90 -5.60 1.52
CA VAL A 117 -7.24 -4.89 0.27
C VAL A 117 -7.62 -3.45 0.55
N GLY A 118 -8.45 -3.22 1.57
CA GLY A 118 -8.92 -1.89 1.98
C GLY A 118 -7.79 -0.97 2.45
N VAL A 119 -6.97 -1.41 3.41
CA VAL A 119 -5.90 -0.57 3.97
C VAL A 119 -4.81 -0.24 2.95
N ALA A 120 -4.51 -1.16 2.03
CA ALA A 120 -3.56 -0.89 0.97
C ALA A 120 -4.13 0.09 -0.07
N GLY A 121 -5.38 -0.12 -0.50
CA GLY A 121 -6.07 0.78 -1.43
C GLY A 121 -6.18 2.19 -0.87
N GLY A 122 -6.53 2.33 0.42
CA GLY A 122 -6.58 3.61 1.11
C GLY A 122 -5.22 4.29 1.21
N ALA A 123 -4.17 3.57 1.64
CA ALA A 123 -2.83 4.13 1.76
C ALA A 123 -2.29 4.63 0.40
N LEU A 124 -2.60 3.94 -0.68
CA LEU A 124 -2.22 4.33 -2.05
C LEU A 124 -3.04 5.53 -2.56
N ALA A 125 -4.31 5.67 -2.17
CA ALA A 125 -5.18 6.75 -2.59
C ALA A 125 -4.86 8.11 -1.92
N GLY A 126 -4.13 8.12 -0.80
CA GLY A 126 -3.69 9.35 -0.17
C GLY A 126 -3.46 9.26 1.34
N PRO A 127 -2.97 10.35 1.97
CA PRO A 127 -2.61 10.37 3.38
C PRO A 127 -3.79 10.19 4.33
N LYS A 128 -5.02 10.51 3.87
CA LYS A 128 -6.25 10.26 4.65
C LYS A 128 -6.70 8.80 4.63
N GLY A 129 -6.23 8.01 3.67
CA GLY A 129 -6.62 6.61 3.52
C GLY A 129 -5.71 5.62 4.26
N ILE A 130 -4.61 6.09 4.88
CA ILE A 130 -3.77 5.22 5.71
C ILE A 130 -4.50 4.84 7.00
N THR A 131 -4.51 3.55 7.32
CA THR A 131 -5.17 3.04 8.53
C THR A 131 -4.27 3.16 9.75
N LEU A 132 -4.75 3.86 10.77
CA LEU A 132 -4.04 4.10 12.03
C LEU A 132 -4.41 3.06 13.11
N PRO A 133 -3.58 2.90 14.16
CA PRO A 133 -3.93 2.04 15.30
C PRO A 133 -5.32 2.36 15.86
N GLY A 134 -6.15 1.33 16.04
CA GLY A 134 -7.53 1.46 16.51
C GLY A 134 -8.58 1.67 15.42
N GLN A 135 -8.18 1.89 14.16
CA GLN A 135 -9.08 1.95 13.00
C GLN A 135 -9.22 0.62 12.26
N SER A 136 -8.39 -0.37 12.62
CA SER A 136 -8.40 -1.70 12.03
C SER A 136 -9.01 -2.72 12.99
N HIS A 137 -9.79 -3.66 12.45
CA HIS A 137 -10.54 -4.65 13.24
C HIS A 137 -9.92 -6.05 13.20
N HIS A 138 -9.30 -6.44 12.09
CA HIS A 138 -8.74 -7.76 11.86
C HIS A 138 -7.22 -7.70 11.66
N LEU A 139 -6.70 -6.62 11.06
CA LEU A 139 -5.27 -6.38 10.98
C LEU A 139 -4.73 -5.65 12.21
N LYS A 140 -3.53 -6.02 12.61
CA LYS A 140 -2.76 -5.27 13.60
C LYS A 140 -1.90 -4.24 12.89
N VAL A 141 -2.13 -2.96 13.17
CA VAL A 141 -1.25 -1.87 12.70
C VAL A 141 0.08 -1.94 13.46
N LEU A 142 1.19 -2.13 12.74
CA LEU A 142 2.55 -2.17 13.29
C LEU A 142 3.20 -0.78 13.25
N SER A 143 3.01 -0.07 12.14
CA SER A 143 3.44 1.32 11.97
C SER A 143 2.61 1.98 10.87
N ALA A 144 2.35 3.26 11.01
CA ALA A 144 1.71 4.06 9.97
C ALA A 144 2.38 5.44 9.96
N ARG A 145 2.82 5.88 8.78
CA ARG A 145 3.46 7.17 8.57
C ARG A 145 2.91 7.79 7.30
N PHE A 146 2.73 9.09 7.33
CA PHE A 146 2.46 9.89 6.14
C PHE A 146 3.24 11.19 6.22
N ASP A 147 3.67 11.68 5.06
CA ASP A 147 4.38 12.94 4.92
C ASP A 147 3.76 13.71 3.74
N ARG A 148 3.74 15.04 3.80
CA ARG A 148 3.29 15.92 2.70
C ARG A 148 4.43 16.33 1.77
N THR A 149 5.49 15.53 1.76
CA THR A 149 6.70 15.72 0.98
C THR A 149 7.17 14.36 0.54
N LEU A 150 7.61 14.27 -0.71
CA LEU A 150 8.20 13.03 -1.23
C LEU A 150 9.50 12.69 -0.49
N PRO A 151 9.78 11.40 -0.27
CA PRO A 151 11.06 10.99 0.29
C PRO A 151 12.19 11.33 -0.67
N THR A 152 13.36 11.69 -0.13
CA THR A 152 14.57 12.00 -0.93
C THR A 152 15.14 10.79 -1.69
N ALA A 153 14.66 9.58 -1.39
CA ALA A 153 15.01 8.36 -2.11
C ALA A 153 13.75 7.51 -2.34
N PRO A 154 13.67 6.75 -3.45
CA PRO A 154 12.58 5.81 -3.69
C PRO A 154 12.49 4.80 -2.54
N VAL A 155 11.28 4.59 -2.02
CA VAL A 155 11.06 3.59 -0.97
C VAL A 155 11.05 2.22 -1.64
N ALA A 156 12.10 1.46 -1.39
CA ALA A 156 12.17 0.08 -1.82
C ALA A 156 11.43 -0.82 -0.81
N PRO A 157 10.78 -1.91 -1.27
CA PRO A 157 10.25 -2.91 -0.37
C PRO A 157 11.34 -3.45 0.54
N ALA A 158 11.09 -3.53 1.85
CA ALA A 158 12.07 -4.10 2.77
C ALA A 158 12.34 -5.58 2.42
N ALA A 159 13.50 -6.13 2.77
CA ALA A 159 13.65 -7.58 2.65
C ALA A 159 12.67 -8.27 3.63
N CYS A 160 11.98 -9.33 3.19
CA CYS A 160 11.29 -10.17 4.16
C CYS A 160 12.33 -10.72 5.15
N PRO A 161 12.07 -10.64 6.46
CA PRO A 161 12.96 -11.26 7.43
C PRO A 161 13.10 -12.73 7.03
N ARG A 162 14.34 -13.17 6.81
CA ARG A 162 14.61 -14.59 6.55
C ARG A 162 14.04 -15.33 7.75
N GLY A 163 13.00 -16.13 7.54
CA GLY A 163 12.49 -17.02 8.57
C GLY A 163 13.69 -17.76 9.13
N GLY A 164 13.95 -17.58 10.43
CA GLY A 164 15.11 -18.17 11.07
C GLY A 164 15.12 -19.66 10.79
N THR A 165 16.11 -20.13 10.04
CA THR A 165 16.60 -21.48 10.21
C THR A 165 17.13 -21.54 11.64
N SER A 166 16.27 -21.88 12.60
CA SER A 166 16.77 -22.44 13.85
C SER A 166 17.51 -23.73 13.48
N PRO A 167 18.78 -23.88 13.90
CA PRO A 167 19.49 -25.15 13.78
C PRO A 167 18.80 -26.27 14.58
#